data_AF-A0A7C9AS66-F1
#
_entry.id   AF-A0A7C9AS66-F1
#
_cell.length_a   1.000
_cell.length_b   1.000
_cell.length_c   1.000
_cell.angle_alpha   90.00
_cell.angle_beta   90.00
_cell.angle_gamma   90.00
#
_symmetry.space_group_name_H-M   'P 1'
#
loop_
_entity.id
_entity.type
_entity.pdbx_description
1 polymer ?
#
loop_
_entity_poly.entity_id
_entity_poly.type
_entity_poly.pdbx_seq_one_letter_code
_entity_poly.pdbx_strand_id
1 'polypeptide(L)'
;MTRLTRNFATMQKENIPAVSADVTFLSSRFPNYKRGADNQVLEVKDDPRSSSMKEIVARETALLLEQQKRLSVRDLASKFEKGLAAAAKLSEEGKLKEAASLEKHVLLKKLRDALEALRGRVTGKNKDDVEEAIAMVILSCFLCSTACTWG
;
A
#
# COMPACT_ATOMS: atom_id res chain seq x y z
N MET A 1 62.24 -9.75 28.25
CA MET A 1 60.98 -9.25 27.65
C MET A 1 60.35 -10.39 26.86
N THR A 2 59.43 -11.12 27.48
CA THR A 2 58.84 -12.35 26.92
C THR A 2 57.55 -12.00 26.19
N ARG A 3 57.49 -12.27 24.89
CA ARG A 3 56.28 -12.08 24.06
C ARG A 3 55.24 -13.15 24.41
N LEU A 4 54.09 -12.73 24.92
CA LEU A 4 52.92 -13.56 25.09
C LEU A 4 52.20 -13.72 23.73
N THR A 5 52.12 -14.96 23.26
CA THR A 5 51.29 -15.37 22.12
C THR A 5 49.81 -15.29 22.51
N ARG A 6 49.07 -14.37 21.88
CA ARG A 6 47.61 -14.29 22.03
C ARG A 6 46.96 -15.27 21.07
N ASN A 7 46.49 -16.39 21.61
CA ASN A 7 45.69 -17.38 20.88
C ASN A 7 44.34 -16.74 20.49
N PHE A 8 44.00 -16.77 19.21
CA PHE A 8 42.67 -16.38 18.74
C PHE A 8 41.69 -17.48 19.10
N ALA A 9 40.90 -17.26 20.14
CA ALA A 9 39.75 -18.07 20.45
C ALA A 9 38.79 -18.05 19.25
N THR A 10 38.34 -19.23 18.82
CA THR A 10 37.22 -19.40 17.92
C THR A 10 35.98 -18.80 18.56
N MET A 11 35.64 -17.56 18.19
CA MET A 11 34.38 -16.92 18.58
C MET A 11 33.24 -17.69 17.92
N GLN A 12 32.44 -18.32 18.78
CA GLN A 12 31.18 -18.96 18.42
C GLN A 12 30.28 -17.96 17.67
N LYS A 13 29.56 -18.47 16.68
CA LYS A 13 28.67 -17.74 15.78
C LYS A 13 27.43 -17.26 16.55
N GLU A 14 27.58 -16.20 17.35
CA GLU A 14 26.44 -15.46 17.86
C GLU A 14 25.92 -14.53 16.77
N ASN A 15 24.63 -14.69 16.49
CA ASN A 15 23.89 -14.03 15.42
C ASN A 15 23.67 -12.55 15.79
N ILE A 16 24.73 -11.74 15.71
CA ILE A 16 24.63 -10.29 15.90
C ILE A 16 23.93 -9.73 14.65
N PRO A 17 22.77 -9.03 14.77
CA PRO A 17 22.16 -8.36 13.63
C PRO A 17 23.12 -7.30 13.11
N ALA A 18 23.55 -7.41 11.86
CA ALA A 18 24.45 -6.44 11.25
C ALA A 18 23.74 -5.08 11.12
N VAL A 19 24.26 -4.07 11.83
CA VAL A 19 23.77 -2.69 11.85
C VAL A 19 24.27 -1.93 10.61
N SER A 20 23.86 -2.40 9.43
CA SER A 20 24.07 -1.70 8.15
C SER A 20 22.95 -2.06 7.18
N ALA A 21 21.72 -1.60 7.47
CA ALA A 21 20.54 -1.91 6.67
C ALA A 21 20.60 -1.36 5.23
N ASP A 22 21.45 -0.35 4.97
CA ASP A 22 21.49 0.36 3.69
C ASP A 22 22.59 -0.13 2.73
N VAL A 23 23.43 -1.09 3.13
CA VAL A 23 24.47 -1.66 2.26
C VAL A 23 24.53 -3.17 2.43
N THR A 24 24.07 -3.88 1.40
CA THR A 24 24.16 -5.35 1.33
C THR A 24 25.50 -5.73 0.69
N PHE A 25 26.48 -6.13 1.50
CA PHE A 25 27.71 -6.72 0.97
C PHE A 25 27.44 -8.16 0.54
N LEU A 26 27.79 -8.51 -0.70
CA LEU A 26 27.67 -9.87 -1.25
C LEU A 26 28.46 -10.93 -0.47
N SER A 27 29.45 -10.52 0.32
CA SER A 27 30.25 -11.38 1.19
C SER A 27 30.53 -10.66 2.50
N SER A 28 30.27 -11.32 3.63
CA SER A 28 30.70 -10.89 4.97
C SER A 28 32.18 -11.16 5.25
N ARG A 29 32.93 -11.65 4.25
CA ARG A 29 34.36 -11.93 4.34
C ARG A 29 35.17 -11.07 3.39
N PHE A 30 36.31 -10.60 3.90
CA PHE A 30 37.30 -9.87 3.11
C PHE A 30 37.89 -10.75 1.99
N PRO A 31 38.23 -10.17 0.82
CA PRO A 31 38.88 -10.88 -0.27
C PRO A 31 40.19 -11.56 0.17
N ASN A 32 40.41 -12.79 -0.28
CA ASN A 32 41.64 -13.52 0.01
C ASN A 32 42.78 -13.00 -0.88
N TYR A 33 43.68 -12.20 -0.33
CA TYR A 33 44.91 -11.81 -1.01
C TYR A 33 46.11 -12.62 -0.49
N LYS A 34 47.09 -12.89 -1.36
CA LYS A 34 48.38 -13.47 -0.97
C LYS A 34 49.42 -12.35 -0.96
N ARG A 35 50.12 -12.19 0.16
CA ARG A 35 51.19 -11.18 0.33
C ARG A 35 52.52 -11.79 -0.09
N GLY A 36 53.18 -11.18 -1.07
CA GLY A 36 54.52 -11.57 -1.53
C GLY A 36 55.62 -11.21 -0.54
N ALA A 37 56.85 -11.66 -0.80
CA ALA A 37 58.02 -11.49 0.07
C ALA A 37 58.31 -10.01 0.43
N ASP A 38 57.86 -9.06 -0.41
CA ASP A 38 58.11 -7.63 -0.25
C ASP A 38 56.85 -6.84 0.18
N ASN A 39 55.90 -7.47 0.87
CA ASN A 39 54.58 -6.88 1.22
C ASN A 39 53.71 -6.46 0.03
N GLN A 40 54.11 -6.77 -1.21
CA GLN A 40 53.31 -6.50 -2.40
C GLN A 40 52.09 -7.45 -2.42
N VAL A 41 50.90 -6.89 -2.61
CA VAL A 41 49.66 -7.65 -2.79
C VAL A 41 49.73 -8.28 -4.17
N LEU A 42 49.88 -9.61 -4.23
CA LEU A 42 49.80 -10.33 -5.49
C LEU A 42 48.32 -10.45 -5.84
N GLU A 43 47.87 -9.74 -6.87
CA GLU A 43 46.55 -9.99 -7.47
C GLU A 43 46.51 -11.47 -7.89
N VAL A 44 45.64 -12.22 -7.24
CA VAL A 44 45.31 -13.58 -7.68
C VAL A 44 44.57 -13.38 -8.99
N LYS A 45 45.18 -13.82 -10.09
CA LYS A 45 44.66 -13.71 -11.45
C LYS A 45 43.21 -14.18 -11.45
N ASP A 46 42.30 -13.23 -11.62
CA ASP A 46 40.88 -13.50 -11.64
C ASP A 46 40.55 -14.46 -12.78
N ASP A 47 39.71 -15.46 -12.47
CA ASP A 47 39.14 -16.40 -13.42
C ASP A 47 38.43 -15.61 -14.54
N PRO A 48 38.61 -15.91 -15.84
CA PRO A 48 38.02 -15.15 -16.98
C PRO A 48 36.48 -15.07 -17.00
N ARG A 49 35.80 -15.52 -15.95
CA ARG A 49 34.36 -15.39 -15.72
C ARG A 49 33.97 -14.22 -14.82
N SER A 50 34.92 -13.52 -14.19
CA SER A 50 34.62 -12.26 -13.50
C SER A 50 34.57 -11.13 -14.52
N SER A 51 33.38 -10.56 -14.73
CA SER A 51 33.23 -9.32 -15.47
C SER A 51 34.19 -8.27 -14.91
N SER A 52 34.91 -7.56 -15.77
CA SER A 52 35.90 -6.58 -15.35
C SER A 52 35.28 -5.55 -14.40
N MET A 53 36.04 -5.03 -13.42
CA MET A 53 35.50 -4.05 -12.45
C MET A 53 34.79 -2.87 -13.12
N LYS A 54 35.27 -2.42 -14.29
CA LYS A 54 34.62 -1.36 -15.07
C LYS A 54 33.21 -1.73 -15.54
N GLU A 55 33.01 -2.98 -15.93
CA GLU A 55 31.71 -3.48 -16.36
C GLU A 55 30.74 -3.63 -15.18
N ILE A 56 31.23 -4.10 -14.03
CA ILE A 56 30.43 -4.18 -12.80
C ILE A 56 29.96 -2.78 -12.38
N VAL A 57 30.87 -1.81 -12.34
CA VAL A 57 30.54 -0.41 -12.01
C VAL A 57 29.54 0.18 -13.00
N ALA A 58 29.68 -0.09 -14.31
CA ALA A 58 28.74 0.39 -15.31
C ALA A 58 27.33 -0.22 -15.14
N ARG A 59 27.23 -1.51 -14.82
CA ARG A 59 25.95 -2.19 -14.57
C ARG A 59 25.28 -1.70 -13.29
N GLU A 60 26.05 -1.55 -12.21
CA GLU A 60 25.54 -1.07 -10.92
C GLU A 60 25.09 0.40 -10.99
N THR A 61 25.84 1.26 -11.69
CA THR A 61 25.45 2.66 -11.88
C THR A 61 24.17 2.82 -12.71
N ALA A 62 23.96 1.98 -13.73
CA ALA A 62 22.71 1.95 -14.49
C ALA A 62 21.51 1.54 -13.60
N LEU A 63 21.68 0.52 -12.76
CA LEU A 63 20.64 0.08 -11.81
C LEU A 63 20.32 1.17 -10.77
N LEU A 64 21.34 1.85 -10.24
CA LEU A 64 21.15 2.93 -9.26
C LEU A 64 20.46 4.15 -9.88
N LEU A 65 20.77 4.48 -11.14
CA LEU A 65 20.08 5.53 -11.90
C LEU A 65 18.61 5.16 -12.17
N GLU A 66 18.35 3.91 -12.51
CA GLU A 66 16.99 3.41 -12.71
C GLU A 66 16.17 3.41 -11.41
N GLN A 67 16.80 3.07 -10.29
CA GLN A 67 16.19 3.13 -8.95
C GLN A 67 16.02 4.56 -8.42
N GLN A 68 16.66 5.55 -9.04
CA GLN A 68 16.59 6.94 -8.60
C GLN A 68 15.20 7.53 -8.91
N LYS A 69 14.24 7.30 -8.00
CA LYS A 69 12.88 7.86 -8.00
C LYS A 69 12.84 9.37 -7.70
N ARG A 70 13.82 10.14 -8.16
CA ARG A 70 13.75 11.61 -8.09
C ARG A 70 12.77 12.09 -9.15
N LEU A 71 11.53 12.32 -8.73
CA LEU A 71 10.53 12.96 -9.56
C LEU A 71 10.93 14.43 -9.74
N SER A 72 10.99 14.90 -10.98
CA SER A 72 11.11 16.33 -11.23
C SER A 72 9.86 17.05 -10.72
N VAL A 73 9.95 18.36 -10.44
CA VAL A 73 8.78 19.18 -10.08
C VAL A 73 7.68 19.06 -11.14
N ARG A 74 8.06 18.92 -12.42
CA ARG A 74 7.13 18.66 -13.53
C ARG A 74 6.42 17.31 -13.38
N ASP A 75 7.16 16.24 -13.07
CA ASP A 75 6.57 14.92 -12.87
C ASP A 75 5.63 14.92 -11.67
N LEU A 76 5.98 15.64 -10.61
CA LEU A 76 5.15 15.80 -9.43
C LEU A 76 3.85 16.55 -9.75
N ALA A 77 3.94 17.68 -10.46
CA ALA A 77 2.77 18.44 -10.91
C ALA A 77 1.81 17.58 -11.76
N SER A 78 2.37 16.80 -12.71
CA SER A 78 1.56 15.93 -13.56
C SER A 78 0.82 14.83 -12.77
N LYS A 79 1.39 14.36 -11.65
CA LYS A 79 0.75 13.39 -10.76
C LYS A 79 -0.36 14.05 -9.94
N PHE A 80 -0.15 15.28 -9.47
CA PHE A 80 -1.19 16.05 -8.79
C PHE A 80 -2.38 16.33 -9.70
N GLU A 81 -2.16 16.78 -10.92
CA GLU A 81 -3.26 17.01 -11.88
C GLU A 81 -4.05 15.73 -12.17
N LYS A 82 -3.36 14.60 -12.37
CA LYS A 82 -4.00 13.29 -12.55
C LYS A 82 -4.78 12.84 -11.32
N GLY A 83 -4.22 13.05 -10.13
CA GLY A 83 -4.88 12.75 -8.85
C GLY A 83 -6.12 13.61 -8.61
N LEU A 84 -6.01 14.92 -8.90
CA LEU A 84 -7.12 15.87 -8.80
C LEU A 84 -8.24 15.51 -9.79
N ALA A 85 -7.90 15.21 -11.04
CA ALA A 85 -8.86 14.78 -12.04
C ALA A 85 -9.55 13.46 -11.67
N ALA A 86 -8.81 12.50 -11.09
CA ALA A 86 -9.39 11.25 -10.60
C ALA A 86 -10.32 11.47 -9.40
N ALA A 87 -9.92 12.30 -8.43
CA ALA A 87 -10.75 12.64 -7.27
C ALA A 87 -12.03 13.40 -7.66
N ALA A 88 -11.93 14.32 -8.62
CA ALA A 88 -13.09 15.03 -9.14
C ALA A 88 -14.11 14.08 -9.80
N LYS A 89 -13.64 13.11 -10.58
CA LYS A 89 -14.53 12.09 -11.18
C LYS A 89 -15.26 11.27 -10.13
N LEU A 90 -14.55 10.82 -9.09
CA LEU A 90 -15.16 10.08 -7.98
C LEU A 90 -16.15 10.94 -7.18
N SER A 91 -15.88 12.23 -7.00
CA SER A 91 -16.78 13.17 -6.32
C SER A 91 -18.08 13.38 -7.09
N GLU A 92 -18.02 13.53 -8.42
CA GLU A 92 -19.22 13.65 -9.26
C GLU A 92 -20.03 12.34 -9.28
N GLU A 93 -19.37 11.18 -9.32
CA GLU A 93 -20.05 9.89 -9.19
C GLU A 93 -20.75 9.72 -7.83
N GLY A 94 -20.17 10.23 -6.74
CA GLY A 94 -20.79 10.28 -5.42
C GLY A 94 -22.05 11.16 -5.39
N LYS A 95 -21.96 12.38 -5.93
CA LYS A 95 -23.10 13.32 -6.01
C LYS A 95 -24.27 12.77 -6.83
N LEU A 96 -23.98 12.09 -7.93
CA LEU A 96 -25.03 11.46 -8.76
C LEU A 96 -25.73 10.31 -8.03
N LYS A 97 -24.98 9.50 -7.27
CA LYS A 97 -25.56 8.45 -6.41
C LYS A 97 -26.40 9.04 -5.27
N GLU A 98 -25.95 10.13 -4.65
CA GLU A 98 -26.72 10.84 -3.62
C GLU A 98 -28.00 11.44 -4.19
N ALA A 99 -27.95 12.08 -5.36
CA ALA A 99 -29.13 12.63 -6.03
C ALA A 99 -30.16 11.54 -6.37
N ALA A 100 -29.70 10.40 -6.90
CA ALA A 100 -30.57 9.25 -7.17
C ALA A 100 -31.11 8.60 -5.89
N SER A 101 -30.37 8.65 -4.78
CA SER A 101 -30.86 8.20 -3.46
C SER A 101 -31.92 9.14 -2.90
N LEU A 102 -31.75 10.46 -3.06
CA LEU A 102 -32.71 11.47 -2.59
C LEU A 102 -34.08 11.29 -3.27
N GLU A 103 -34.11 10.97 -4.56
CA GLU A 103 -35.35 10.69 -5.28
C GLU A 103 -36.08 9.43 -4.75
N LYS A 104 -35.32 8.39 -4.38
CA LYS A 104 -35.86 7.19 -3.70
C LYS A 104 -36.45 7.54 -2.33
N HIS A 105 -35.83 8.43 -1.56
CA HIS A 105 -36.37 8.88 -0.28
C HIS A 105 -37.70 9.64 -0.44
N VAL A 106 -37.84 10.44 -1.49
CA VAL A 106 -39.12 11.14 -1.79
C VAL A 106 -40.22 10.14 -2.12
N LEU A 107 -39.95 9.13 -2.95
CA LEU A 107 -40.90 8.07 -3.30
C LEU A 107 -41.33 7.24 -2.07
N LEU A 108 -40.38 6.84 -1.22
CA LEU A 108 -40.67 6.10 0.01
C LEU A 108 -41.51 6.92 0.99
N LYS A 109 -41.27 8.24 1.07
CA LYS A 109 -42.10 9.16 1.86
C LYS A 109 -43.53 9.21 1.33
N LYS A 110 -43.72 9.35 0.01
CA LYS A 110 -45.05 9.36 -0.62
C LYS A 110 -45.79 8.03 -0.42
N LEU A 111 -45.09 6.91 -0.51
CA LEU A 111 -45.65 5.59 -0.24
C LEU A 111 -46.11 5.47 1.21
N ARG A 112 -45.29 5.90 2.16
CA ARG A 112 -45.67 5.94 3.58
C ARG A 112 -46.91 6.81 3.80
N ASP A 113 -46.93 8.03 3.28
CA ASP A 113 -48.06 8.95 3.44
C ASP A 113 -49.37 8.34 2.89
N ALA A 114 -49.31 7.63 1.76
CA ALA A 114 -50.45 6.94 1.17
C ALA A 114 -50.94 5.75 2.03
N LEU A 115 -50.01 4.94 2.57
CA LEU A 115 -50.34 3.84 3.48
C LEU A 115 -50.94 4.36 4.80
N GLU A 116 -50.40 5.46 5.32
CA GLU A 116 -50.87 6.10 6.56
C GLU A 116 -52.28 6.70 6.38
N ALA A 117 -52.58 7.24 5.19
CA ALA A 117 -53.93 7.67 4.81
C ALA A 117 -54.93 6.51 4.63
N LEU A 118 -54.46 5.34 4.19
CA LEU A 118 -55.27 4.13 4.03
C LEU A 118 -55.56 3.46 5.37
N ARG A 119 -54.58 3.46 6.29
CA ARG A 119 -54.67 2.86 7.64
C ARG A 119 -55.90 3.30 8.43
N GLY A 120 -56.30 4.57 8.32
CA GLY A 120 -57.50 5.10 8.99
C GLY A 120 -58.83 4.70 8.33
N ARG A 121 -58.79 4.06 7.15
CA ARG A 121 -59.97 3.70 6.34
C ARG A 121 -60.17 2.19 6.21
N VAL A 122 -59.16 1.37 6.53
CA VAL A 122 -59.24 -0.10 6.47
C VAL A 122 -59.46 -0.70 7.86
N THR A 123 -60.23 -1.79 7.93
CA THR A 123 -60.58 -2.49 9.17
C THR A 123 -60.35 -4.00 9.05
N GLY A 124 -60.10 -4.67 10.17
CA GLY A 124 -59.86 -6.12 10.20
C GLY A 124 -58.50 -6.50 9.63
N LYS A 125 -58.41 -7.67 9.00
CA LYS A 125 -57.16 -8.25 8.47
C LYS A 125 -56.37 -7.31 7.53
N ASN A 126 -57.09 -6.54 6.70
CA ASN A 126 -56.48 -5.57 5.79
C ASN A 126 -55.78 -4.41 6.52
N LYS A 127 -56.18 -4.12 7.76
CA LYS A 127 -55.51 -3.12 8.59
C LYS A 127 -54.16 -3.64 9.08
N ASP A 128 -54.10 -4.90 9.47
CA ASP A 128 -52.87 -5.56 9.91
C ASP A 128 -51.85 -5.63 8.77
N ASP A 129 -52.30 -5.95 7.54
CA ASP A 129 -51.45 -5.95 6.33
C ASP A 129 -50.88 -4.55 6.01
N VAL A 130 -51.68 -3.49 6.21
CA VAL A 130 -51.23 -2.10 6.01
C VAL A 130 -50.23 -1.68 7.11
N GLU A 131 -50.44 -2.10 8.35
CA GLU A 131 -49.49 -1.84 9.45
C GLU A 131 -48.16 -2.57 9.23
N GLU A 132 -48.18 -3.81 8.73
CA GLU A 132 -46.98 -4.56 8.33
C GLU A 132 -46.26 -3.89 7.16
N ALA A 133 -46.99 -3.43 6.14
CA ALA A 133 -46.41 -2.70 5.02
C ALA A 133 -45.72 -1.39 5.46
N ILE A 134 -46.35 -0.64 6.38
CA ILE A 134 -45.73 0.57 6.97
C ILE A 134 -44.46 0.20 7.73
N ALA A 135 -44.48 -0.88 8.52
CA ALA A 135 -43.32 -1.36 9.26
C ALA A 135 -42.15 -1.75 8.32
N MET A 136 -42.44 -2.43 7.21
CA MET A 136 -41.43 -2.78 6.20
C MET A 136 -40.82 -1.54 5.53
N VAL A 137 -41.63 -0.53 5.20
CA VAL A 137 -41.14 0.73 4.63
C VAL A 137 -40.22 1.46 5.61
N ILE A 138 -40.60 1.52 6.89
CA ILE A 138 -39.77 2.10 7.95
C ILE A 138 -38.44 1.34 8.07
N LEU A 139 -38.48 0.00 8.12
CA LEU A 139 -37.29 -0.84 8.23
C LEU A 139 -36.33 -0.63 7.05
N SER A 140 -36.86 -0.57 5.83
CA SER A 140 -36.07 -0.30 4.61
C SER A 140 -35.37 1.06 4.66
N CYS A 141 -36.03 2.08 5.21
CA CYS A 141 -35.48 3.42 5.33
C CYS A 141 -34.38 3.49 6.41
N PHE A 142 -34.53 2.75 7.51
CA PHE A 142 -33.48 2.59 8.53
C PHE A 142 -32.25 1.88 7.97
N LEU A 143 -32.43 0.77 7.23
CA LEU A 143 -31.32 0.04 6.59
C LEU A 143 -30.60 0.86 5.54
N CYS A 144 -31.32 1.68 4.76
CA CYS A 144 -30.71 2.58 3.79
C CYS A 144 -29.88 3.67 4.50
N SER A 145 -30.36 4.21 5.61
CA SER A 145 -29.66 5.27 6.36
C SER A 145 -28.39 4.76 7.06
N THR A 146 -28.39 3.52 7.55
CA THR A 146 -27.19 2.91 8.14
C THR A 146 -26.16 2.52 7.08
N ALA A 147 -26.61 2.10 5.89
CA ALA A 147 -25.70 1.84 4.76
C ALA A 147 -25.06 3.11 4.20
N CYS A 148 -25.78 4.24 4.19
CA CYS A 148 -25.25 5.53 3.74
C CYS A 148 -24.30 6.21 4.75
N THR A 149 -24.30 5.84 6.03
CA THR A 149 -23.41 6.43 7.06
C THR A 149 -22.07 5.71 7.20
N TRP A 150 -21.88 4.56 6.55
CA TRP A 150 -20.67 3.73 6.61
C TRP A 150 -19.91 3.59 5.29
N GLY A 151 -20.30 4.32 4.23
CA GLY A 151 -19.59 4.38 2.94
C GLY A 151 -19.06 5.77 2.66
#